data_AF-A0A4P7YX54-F1
#
_entry.id   AF-A0A4P7YX54-F1
#
_cell.length_a   1.000
_cell.length_b   1.000
_cell.length_c   1.000
_cell.angle_alpha   90.00
_cell.angle_beta   90.00
_cell.angle_gamma   90.00
#
_symmetry.space_group_name_H-M   'P 1'
#
loop_
_entity.id
_entity.type
_entity.pdbx_description
1 polymer ?
#
loop_
_entity_poly.entity_id
_entity_poly.type
_entity_poly.pdbx_seq_one_letter_code
_entity_poly.pdbx_strand_id
1 'polypeptide(L)'
;MSELLQDPFVQSSVLPLLVGLVLVGVLHLLRRSLAAAGIAAGFLVVFALVIGLPALPPPSSMGKLFWASAAGLLLGVGADAAGLRGRIASVVLAVWLAASLLWIALPALDSVAAVVSVLVLLGTAAWVAFARGSEPPGSEPRGSETVESPTAPAASLLALALAVGGTALIGSSASIAQMALALAASAGGFLLWNWPVERHGWGLSGRVATGIAVLLAGVLALYTQTQAAVLLLALPALFAGHIRRFLPRGDGLIGRAASSAAVTVVAVLPALVAIGAAYALTGGEASPY
;
A
#
# COMPACT_ATOMS: atom_id res chain seq x y z
N MET A 1 -32.55 -7.18 -3.02
CA MET A 1 -31.40 -6.29 -3.35
C MET A 1 -30.95 -5.47 -2.14
N SER A 2 -31.84 -5.07 -1.22
CA SER A 2 -31.48 -4.39 0.04
C SER A 2 -30.60 -5.25 0.96
N GLU A 3 -30.81 -6.58 1.01
CA GLU A 3 -30.00 -7.49 1.84
C GLU A 3 -28.54 -7.62 1.38
N LEU A 4 -28.29 -7.58 0.06
CA LEU A 4 -26.94 -7.63 -0.50
C LEU A 4 -26.10 -6.37 -0.19
N LEU A 5 -26.74 -5.22 0.02
CA LEU A 5 -26.06 -3.97 0.40
C LEU A 5 -25.73 -3.92 1.91
N GLN A 6 -26.38 -4.77 2.71
CA GLN A 6 -26.13 -4.90 4.14
C GLN A 6 -25.13 -6.01 4.46
N ASP A 7 -24.71 -6.79 3.48
CA ASP A 7 -23.69 -7.82 3.64
C ASP A 7 -22.34 -7.17 4.02
N PRO A 8 -21.76 -7.50 5.20
CA PRO A 8 -20.46 -6.99 5.64
C PRO A 8 -19.35 -7.22 4.62
N PHE A 9 -19.43 -8.30 3.83
CA PHE A 9 -18.47 -8.61 2.78
C PHE A 9 -18.54 -7.61 1.63
N VAL A 10 -19.75 -7.23 1.21
CA VAL A 10 -19.99 -6.25 0.14
C VAL A 10 -19.54 -4.87 0.58
N GLN A 11 -19.84 -4.48 1.83
CA GLN A 11 -19.41 -3.20 2.39
C GLN A 11 -17.90 -3.10 2.58
N SER A 12 -17.24 -4.20 2.96
CA SER A 12 -15.81 -4.22 3.28
C SER A 12 -14.90 -4.48 2.07
N SER A 13 -15.43 -5.05 0.98
CA SER A 13 -14.60 -5.51 -0.15
C SER A 13 -15.02 -4.90 -1.49
N VAL A 14 -16.30 -4.98 -1.84
CA VAL A 14 -16.81 -4.57 -3.16
C VAL A 14 -16.85 -3.04 -3.26
N LEU A 15 -17.34 -2.37 -2.22
CA LEU A 15 -17.44 -0.91 -2.22
C LEU A 15 -16.06 -0.25 -2.33
N PRO A 16 -15.03 -0.63 -1.53
CA PRO A 16 -13.68 -0.08 -1.69
C PRO A 16 -13.06 -0.34 -3.06
N LEU A 17 -13.29 -1.54 -3.63
CA LEU A 17 -12.82 -1.88 -4.96
C LEU A 17 -13.45 -0.97 -6.03
N LEU A 18 -14.77 -0.81 -6.00
CA LEU A 18 -15.50 0.03 -6.95
C LEU A 18 -15.09 1.50 -6.82
N VAL A 19 -15.01 2.02 -5.59
CA VAL A 19 -14.56 3.39 -5.31
C VAL A 19 -13.13 3.60 -5.83
N GLY A 20 -12.22 2.67 -5.54
CA GLY A 20 -10.84 2.72 -6.05
C GLY A 20 -10.77 2.68 -7.57
N LEU A 21 -11.53 1.79 -8.22
CA LEU A 21 -11.57 1.65 -9.67
C LEU A 21 -12.10 2.92 -10.35
N VAL A 22 -13.17 3.50 -9.81
CA VAL A 22 -13.76 4.76 -10.30
C VAL A 22 -12.78 5.91 -10.10
N LEU A 23 -12.16 6.06 -8.93
CA LEU A 23 -11.24 7.17 -8.66
C LEU A 23 -9.96 7.11 -9.49
N VAL A 24 -9.39 5.92 -9.67
CA VAL A 24 -8.26 5.71 -10.59
C VAL A 24 -8.66 6.11 -12.02
N GLY A 25 -9.85 5.71 -12.47
CA GLY A 25 -10.38 6.08 -13.78
C GLY A 25 -10.60 7.59 -13.95
N VAL A 26 -11.24 8.24 -12.97
CA VAL A 26 -11.50 9.69 -12.99
C VAL A 26 -10.19 10.48 -12.99
N LEU A 27 -9.23 10.13 -12.12
CA LEU A 27 -7.94 10.82 -12.08
C LEU A 27 -7.11 10.56 -13.33
N HIS A 28 -7.21 9.38 -13.93
CA HIS A 28 -6.64 9.10 -15.25
C HIS A 28 -7.17 10.06 -16.33
N LEU A 29 -8.51 10.24 -16.38
CA LEU A 29 -9.17 11.12 -17.36
C LEU A 29 -8.74 12.58 -17.18
N LEU A 30 -8.49 13.02 -15.94
CA LEU A 30 -7.96 14.37 -15.65
C LEU A 30 -6.50 14.51 -16.06
N ARG A 31 -5.64 13.58 -15.62
CA ARG A 31 -4.21 13.58 -15.97
C ARG A 31 -3.62 12.19 -15.77
N ARG A 32 -3.05 11.60 -16.83
CA ARG A 32 -2.47 10.24 -16.78
C ARG A 32 -1.43 10.04 -15.66
N SER A 33 -0.69 11.08 -15.29
CA SER A 33 0.30 11.04 -14.21
C SER A 33 -0.30 10.91 -12.81
N LEU A 34 -1.59 11.22 -12.63
CA LEU A 34 -2.28 11.22 -11.34
C LEU A 34 -3.04 9.93 -11.05
N ALA A 35 -3.05 8.96 -11.97
CA ALA A 35 -3.83 7.73 -11.81
C ALA A 35 -3.48 6.96 -10.52
N ALA A 36 -2.20 6.93 -10.13
CA ALA A 36 -1.76 6.26 -8.90
C ALA A 36 -2.24 6.98 -7.62
N ALA A 37 -2.52 8.29 -7.69
CA ALA A 37 -3.14 9.02 -6.58
C ALA A 37 -4.55 8.52 -6.25
N GLY A 38 -5.22 7.87 -7.21
CA GLY A 38 -6.50 7.22 -7.00
C GLY A 38 -6.49 6.14 -5.92
N ILE A 39 -5.33 5.54 -5.65
CA ILE A 39 -5.19 4.54 -4.59
C ILE A 39 -5.34 5.20 -3.21
N ALA A 40 -4.56 6.26 -2.95
CA ALA A 40 -4.62 7.00 -1.69
C ALA A 40 -5.95 7.77 -1.54
N ALA A 41 -6.49 8.31 -2.64
CA ALA A 41 -7.81 8.94 -2.64
C ALA A 41 -8.92 7.92 -2.32
N GLY A 42 -8.88 6.72 -2.92
CA GLY A 42 -9.83 5.64 -2.63
C GLY A 42 -9.78 5.20 -1.17
N PHE A 43 -8.57 5.04 -0.63
CA PHE A 43 -8.38 4.80 0.80
C PHE A 43 -9.03 5.88 1.67
N LEU A 44 -8.79 7.17 1.40
CA LEU A 44 -9.35 8.27 2.19
C LEU A 44 -10.87 8.39 2.08
N VAL A 45 -11.43 8.15 0.90
CA VAL A 45 -12.89 8.13 0.69
C VAL A 45 -13.52 7.01 1.50
N VAL A 46 -12.95 5.80 1.43
CA VAL A 46 -13.44 4.66 2.22
C VAL A 46 -13.27 4.92 3.71
N PHE A 47 -12.15 5.50 4.13
CA PHE A 47 -11.94 5.91 5.52
C PHE A 47 -13.04 6.86 5.99
N ALA A 48 -13.33 7.92 5.22
CA ALA A 48 -14.36 8.88 5.57
C ALA A 48 -15.77 8.27 5.60
N LEU A 49 -16.05 7.29 4.74
CA LEU A 49 -17.34 6.59 4.69
C LEU A 49 -17.52 5.60 5.85
N VAL A 50 -16.48 4.87 6.23
CA VAL A 50 -16.55 3.78 7.23
C VAL A 50 -16.29 4.30 8.66
N ILE A 51 -15.28 5.14 8.83
CA ILE A 51 -14.84 5.65 10.14
C ILE A 51 -15.38 7.06 10.40
N GLY A 52 -15.63 7.84 9.35
CA GLY A 52 -15.97 9.25 9.46
C GLY A 52 -14.76 10.18 9.34
N LEU A 53 -15.02 11.49 9.25
CA LEU A 53 -13.98 12.52 9.21
C LEU A 53 -13.44 12.77 10.63
N PRO A 54 -12.14 12.53 10.89
CA PRO A 54 -11.58 12.73 12.22
C PRO A 54 -11.44 14.21 12.57
N ALA A 55 -11.60 14.53 13.85
CA ALA A 55 -11.42 15.88 14.38
C ALA A 55 -9.97 16.39 14.24
N LEU A 56 -9.81 17.71 14.31
CA LEU A 56 -8.53 18.41 14.37
C LEU A 56 -8.45 19.17 15.71
N PRO A 57 -7.45 18.87 16.59
CA PRO A 57 -6.40 17.86 16.45
C PRO A 57 -6.91 16.41 16.63
N PRO A 58 -6.32 15.41 15.94
CA PRO A 58 -6.77 14.03 16.04
C PRO A 58 -6.35 13.39 17.38
N PRO A 59 -7.29 12.89 18.20
CA PRO A 59 -6.95 12.24 19.46
C PRO A 59 -6.47 10.78 19.27
N SER A 60 -6.86 10.11 18.18
CA SER A 60 -6.58 8.70 17.93
C SER A 60 -5.49 8.47 16.87
N SER A 61 -4.82 7.31 16.94
CA SER A 61 -3.83 6.87 15.94
C SER A 61 -4.44 6.73 14.54
N MET A 62 -5.67 6.23 14.44
CA MET A 62 -6.43 6.19 13.17
C MET A 62 -6.73 7.58 12.62
N GLY A 63 -7.08 8.56 13.48
CA GLY A 63 -7.24 9.95 13.06
C GLY A 63 -5.94 10.56 12.54
N LYS A 64 -4.81 10.28 13.19
CA LYS A 64 -3.48 10.68 12.71
C LYS A 64 -3.14 10.03 11.36
N LEU A 65 -3.46 8.75 11.18
CA LEU A 65 -3.28 8.03 9.92
C LEU A 65 -4.06 8.68 8.77
N PHE A 66 -5.31 9.09 9.00
CA PHE A 66 -6.11 9.80 8.00
C PHE A 66 -5.43 11.11 7.58
N TRP A 67 -5.08 11.97 8.53
CA TRP A 67 -4.45 13.26 8.24
C TRP A 67 -3.05 13.10 7.62
N ALA A 68 -2.27 12.13 8.06
CA ALA A 68 -0.99 11.78 7.44
C ALA A 68 -1.18 11.32 5.99
N SER A 69 -2.17 10.46 5.72
CA SER A 69 -2.50 9.97 4.39
C SER A 69 -3.02 11.08 3.47
N ALA A 70 -3.83 12.01 3.98
CA ALA A 70 -4.29 13.19 3.26
C ALA A 70 -3.13 14.12 2.89
N ALA A 71 -2.22 14.40 3.84
CA ALA A 71 -1.01 15.17 3.57
C ALA A 71 -0.11 14.47 2.55
N GLY A 72 0.03 13.14 2.65
CA GLY A 72 0.76 12.32 1.69
C GLY A 72 0.16 12.41 0.29
N LEU A 73 -1.17 12.28 0.16
CA LEU A 73 -1.87 12.39 -1.12
C LEU A 73 -1.60 13.76 -1.77
N LEU A 74 -1.75 14.85 -1.01
CA LEU A 74 -1.48 16.21 -1.51
C LEU A 74 -0.01 16.37 -1.95
N LEU A 75 0.92 15.82 -1.18
CA LEU A 75 2.35 15.82 -1.50
C LEU A 75 2.63 15.02 -2.78
N GLY A 76 2.05 13.83 -2.91
CA GLY A 76 2.20 12.97 -4.09
C GLY A 76 1.65 13.62 -5.35
N VAL A 77 0.41 14.11 -5.29
CA VAL A 77 -0.26 14.82 -6.39
C VAL A 77 0.50 16.08 -6.77
N GLY A 78 0.90 16.90 -5.79
CA GLY A 78 1.65 18.12 -6.02
C GLY A 78 3.01 17.86 -6.67
N ALA A 79 3.74 16.85 -6.20
CA ALA A 79 5.03 16.47 -6.75
C ALA A 79 4.91 15.89 -8.17
N ASP A 80 3.93 15.02 -8.42
CA ASP A 80 3.68 14.46 -9.75
C ASP A 80 3.19 15.54 -10.73
N ALA A 81 2.40 16.51 -10.25
CA ALA A 81 1.96 17.64 -11.05
C ALA A 81 3.10 18.61 -11.40
N ALA A 82 4.05 18.81 -10.47
CA ALA A 82 5.25 19.61 -10.64
C ALA A 82 6.39 18.87 -11.36
N GLY A 83 6.24 17.57 -11.65
CA GLY A 83 7.27 16.76 -12.31
C GLY A 83 8.51 16.51 -11.46
N LEU A 84 8.39 16.56 -10.13
CA LEU A 84 9.51 16.30 -9.22
C LEU A 84 9.98 14.84 -9.36
N ARG A 85 11.27 14.65 -9.65
CA ARG A 85 11.90 13.34 -9.84
C ARG A 85 13.21 13.22 -9.08
N GLY A 86 13.70 11.99 -8.95
CA GLY A 86 15.03 11.71 -8.39
C GLY A 86 15.13 11.89 -6.88
N ARG A 87 16.31 12.32 -6.41
CA ARG A 87 16.69 12.31 -4.99
C ARG A 87 15.83 13.26 -4.14
N ILE A 88 15.44 14.41 -4.67
CA ILE A 88 14.63 15.39 -3.95
C ILE A 88 13.26 14.79 -3.61
N ALA A 89 12.58 14.18 -4.59
CA ALA A 89 11.30 13.52 -4.36
C ALA A 89 11.39 12.38 -3.33
N SER A 90 12.47 11.58 -3.37
CA SER A 90 12.73 10.54 -2.37
C SER A 90 12.96 11.11 -0.96
N VAL A 91 13.71 12.21 -0.83
CA VAL A 91 13.94 12.86 0.48
C VAL A 91 12.64 13.43 1.04
N VAL A 92 11.86 14.12 0.22
CA VAL A 92 10.55 14.68 0.62
C VAL A 92 9.62 13.56 1.11
N LEU A 93 9.55 12.46 0.38
CA LEU A 93 8.77 11.28 0.77
C LEU A 93 9.28 10.63 2.06
N ALA A 94 10.60 10.48 2.21
CA ALA A 94 11.20 9.92 3.42
C ALA A 94 10.92 10.77 4.65
N VAL A 95 11.03 12.10 4.52
CA VAL A 95 10.72 13.05 5.59
C VAL A 95 9.25 12.98 5.97
N TRP A 96 8.33 12.99 4.99
CA TRP A 96 6.89 12.85 5.27
C TRP A 96 6.57 11.53 5.97
N LEU A 97 7.13 10.41 5.50
CA LEU A 97 6.89 9.10 6.11
C LEU A 97 7.45 9.01 7.53
N ALA A 98 8.70 9.44 7.74
CA ALA A 98 9.32 9.42 9.05
C ALA A 98 8.57 10.32 10.04
N ALA A 99 8.20 11.54 9.63
CA ALA A 99 7.43 12.46 10.46
C ALA A 99 6.05 11.89 10.81
N SER A 100 5.34 11.33 9.83
CA SER A 100 4.01 10.73 10.03
C SER A 100 4.08 9.52 10.96
N LEU A 101 5.05 8.64 10.75
CA LEU A 101 5.24 7.45 11.58
C LEU A 101 5.61 7.82 13.01
N LEU A 102 6.54 8.77 13.20
CA LEU A 102 6.90 9.26 14.53
C LEU A 102 5.71 9.93 15.23
N TRP A 103 4.92 10.73 14.51
CA TRP A 103 3.72 11.38 15.07
C TRP A 103 2.67 10.36 15.53
N ILE A 104 2.51 9.27 14.79
CA ILE A 104 1.65 8.13 15.16
C ILE A 104 2.27 7.35 16.33
N ALA A 105 3.57 7.07 16.30
CA ALA A 105 4.21 6.15 17.23
C ALA A 105 4.53 6.75 18.60
N LEU A 106 4.80 8.06 18.69
CA LEU A 106 5.30 8.71 19.92
C LEU A 106 4.52 8.34 21.19
N PRO A 107 3.16 8.31 21.19
CA PRO A 107 2.40 7.96 22.38
C PRO A 107 2.52 6.49 22.82
N ALA A 108 2.97 5.60 21.93
CA ALA A 108 3.08 4.15 22.15
C ALA A 108 4.53 3.69 22.39
N LEU A 109 5.48 4.61 22.56
CA LEU A 109 6.89 4.29 22.84
C LEU A 109 7.12 4.07 24.34
N ASP A 110 6.54 3.01 24.88
CA ASP A 110 6.64 2.64 26.30
C ASP A 110 7.60 1.45 26.55
N SER A 111 8.04 0.78 25.49
CA SER A 111 8.77 -0.49 25.56
C SER A 111 9.86 -0.61 24.50
N VAL A 112 10.88 -1.43 24.77
CA VAL A 112 11.95 -1.75 23.81
C VAL A 112 11.38 -2.39 22.54
N ALA A 113 10.36 -3.23 22.68
CA ALA A 113 9.68 -3.85 21.54
C ALA A 113 9.03 -2.79 20.62
N ALA A 114 8.33 -1.81 21.19
CA ALA A 114 7.75 -0.71 20.41
C ALA A 114 8.84 0.11 19.67
N VAL A 115 9.96 0.41 20.34
CA VAL A 115 11.11 1.10 19.72
C VAL A 115 11.68 0.29 18.54
N VAL A 116 11.91 -1.02 18.73
CA VAL A 116 12.41 -1.89 17.66
C VAL A 116 11.43 -1.95 16.49
N SER A 117 10.12 -2.08 16.74
CA SER A 117 9.11 -2.03 15.68
C SER A 117 9.15 -0.72 14.89
N VAL A 118 9.27 0.43 15.57
CA VAL A 118 9.40 1.72 14.91
C VAL A 118 10.67 1.80 14.06
N LEU A 119 11.81 1.29 14.54
CA LEU A 119 13.06 1.27 13.77
C LEU A 119 12.93 0.42 12.50
N VAL A 120 12.31 -0.75 12.59
CA VAL A 120 12.01 -1.61 11.42
C VAL A 120 11.10 -0.89 10.44
N LEU A 121 10.05 -0.23 10.93
CA LEU A 121 9.12 0.53 10.09
C LEU A 121 9.78 1.75 9.45
N LEU A 122 10.67 2.45 10.15
CA LEU A 122 11.49 3.53 9.59
C LEU A 122 12.45 3.01 8.52
N GLY A 123 13.08 1.86 8.73
CA GLY A 123 13.91 1.18 7.73
C GLY A 123 13.10 0.82 6.48
N THR A 124 11.87 0.33 6.68
CA THR A 124 10.93 0.00 5.60
C THR A 124 10.46 1.26 4.88
N ALA A 125 10.16 2.34 5.59
CA ALA A 125 9.79 3.63 5.02
C ALA A 125 10.93 4.25 4.21
N ALA A 126 12.17 4.18 4.71
CA ALA A 126 13.36 4.59 3.99
C ALA A 126 13.53 3.73 2.72
N TRP A 127 13.32 2.43 2.80
CA TRP A 127 13.30 1.57 1.62
C TRP A 127 12.24 2.00 0.62
N VAL A 128 10.97 2.20 1.03
CA VAL A 128 9.90 2.68 0.13
C VAL A 128 10.24 4.03 -0.52
N ALA A 129 10.91 4.92 0.22
CA ALA A 129 11.30 6.23 -0.30
C ALA A 129 12.49 6.20 -1.27
N PHE A 130 13.48 5.35 -1.01
CA PHE A 130 14.76 5.31 -1.72
C PHE A 130 14.95 4.11 -2.64
N ALA A 131 14.07 3.10 -2.58
CA ALA A 131 14.03 2.00 -3.54
C ALA A 131 13.73 2.59 -4.90
N ARG A 132 14.80 2.93 -5.61
CA ARG A 132 14.75 3.17 -7.04
C ARG A 132 14.40 1.81 -7.64
N GLY A 133 13.39 1.78 -8.50
CA GLY A 133 13.24 0.68 -9.44
C GLY A 133 14.61 0.43 -10.01
N SER A 134 15.09 -0.78 -9.81
CA SER A 134 16.47 -1.13 -9.96
C SER A 134 16.97 -0.72 -11.36
N GLU A 135 17.66 0.40 -11.44
CA GLU A 135 18.51 0.77 -12.57
C GLU A 135 19.92 0.33 -12.21
N PRO A 136 20.58 -0.52 -13.03
CA PRO A 136 22.00 -0.75 -12.88
C PRO A 136 22.75 0.60 -13.07
N PRO A 137 23.68 0.95 -12.18
CA PRO A 137 24.60 2.06 -12.44
C PRO A 137 25.56 1.62 -13.55
N GLY A 138 25.19 1.84 -14.81
CA GLY A 138 26.05 1.48 -15.95
C GLY A 138 25.38 1.44 -17.33
N SER A 139 24.06 1.53 -17.46
CA SER A 139 23.41 1.65 -18.76
C SER A 139 23.39 3.10 -19.22
N GLU A 140 24.26 3.43 -20.17
CA GLU A 140 24.25 4.70 -20.90
C GLU A 140 22.85 5.09 -21.37
N PRO A 141 22.51 6.39 -21.38
CA PRO A 141 21.22 6.89 -21.87
C PRO A 141 21.17 6.83 -23.41
N ARG A 142 21.00 5.63 -23.97
CA ARG A 142 20.64 5.45 -25.38
C ARG A 142 19.11 5.39 -25.52
N GLY A 143 18.51 6.57 -25.70
CA GLY A 143 17.43 6.81 -26.67
C GLY A 143 16.06 6.14 -26.50
N SER A 144 15.82 5.27 -25.53
CA SER A 144 14.48 4.84 -25.17
C SER A 144 14.34 4.81 -23.65
N GLU A 145 13.54 5.74 -23.12
CA GLU A 145 13.15 5.76 -21.72
C GLU A 145 12.60 4.37 -21.37
N THR A 146 13.37 3.55 -20.66
CA THR A 146 12.89 2.30 -20.08
C THR A 146 11.92 2.69 -18.96
N VAL A 147 10.66 2.92 -19.34
CA VAL A 147 9.56 3.22 -18.43
C VAL A 147 9.49 2.09 -17.41
N GLU A 148 9.83 2.43 -16.17
CA GLU A 148 9.72 1.54 -15.02
C GLU A 148 8.26 1.06 -14.91
N SER A 149 8.07 -0.25 -14.79
CA SER A 149 6.73 -0.82 -14.75
C SER A 149 6.02 -0.52 -13.44
N PRO A 150 4.79 0.02 -13.51
CA PRO A 150 3.99 0.32 -12.33
C PRO A 150 3.44 -0.94 -11.64
N THR A 151 3.47 -2.10 -12.31
CA THR A 151 2.84 -3.34 -11.84
C THR A 151 3.54 -3.90 -10.61
N ALA A 152 4.88 -3.91 -10.61
CA ALA A 152 5.65 -4.46 -9.49
C ALA A 152 5.45 -3.69 -8.16
N PRO A 153 5.55 -2.35 -8.12
CA PRO A 153 5.30 -1.60 -6.88
C PRO A 153 3.81 -1.58 -6.49
N ALA A 154 2.88 -1.66 -7.44
CA ALA A 154 1.46 -1.82 -7.14
C ALA A 154 1.16 -3.19 -6.52
N ALA A 155 1.80 -4.26 -6.99
CA ALA A 155 1.69 -5.59 -6.44
C ALA A 155 2.32 -5.71 -5.03
N SER A 156 3.44 -5.02 -4.78
CA SER A 156 4.01 -4.98 -3.43
C SER A 156 3.12 -4.20 -2.46
N LEU A 157 2.53 -3.08 -2.89
CA LEU A 157 1.51 -2.38 -2.10
C LEU A 157 0.31 -3.30 -1.79
N LEU A 158 -0.23 -3.99 -2.80
CA LEU A 158 -1.32 -4.95 -2.63
C LEU A 158 -0.95 -6.01 -1.58
N ALA A 159 0.24 -6.61 -1.68
CA ALA A 159 0.72 -7.62 -0.76
C ALA A 159 0.87 -7.08 0.67
N LEU A 160 1.48 -5.91 0.86
CA LEU A 160 1.61 -5.29 2.18
C LEU A 160 0.24 -4.99 2.80
N ALA A 161 -0.67 -4.42 2.02
CA ALA A 161 -2.02 -4.10 2.46
C ALA A 161 -2.81 -5.38 2.82
N LEU A 162 -2.67 -6.45 2.05
CA LEU A 162 -3.25 -7.76 2.37
C LEU A 162 -2.65 -8.37 3.65
N ALA A 163 -1.33 -8.30 3.81
CA ALA A 163 -0.68 -8.81 5.03
C ALA A 163 -1.19 -8.07 6.26
N VAL A 164 -1.24 -6.72 6.22
CA VAL A 164 -1.78 -5.92 7.32
C VAL A 164 -3.26 -6.21 7.55
N GLY A 165 -4.06 -6.28 6.49
CA GLY A 165 -5.50 -6.53 6.60
C GLY A 165 -5.83 -7.90 7.16
N GLY A 166 -5.20 -8.96 6.63
CA GLY A 166 -5.43 -10.33 7.07
C GLY A 166 -4.92 -10.60 8.49
N THR A 167 -3.76 -10.05 8.87
CA THR A 167 -3.27 -10.14 10.26
C THR A 167 -4.13 -9.33 11.23
N ALA A 168 -4.64 -8.17 10.82
CA ALA A 168 -5.57 -7.38 11.63
C ALA A 168 -6.91 -8.10 11.88
N LEU A 169 -7.44 -8.85 10.89
CA LEU A 169 -8.63 -9.67 11.09
C LEU A 169 -8.42 -10.72 12.18
N ILE A 170 -7.27 -11.42 12.13
CA ILE A 170 -6.90 -12.43 13.14
C ILE A 170 -6.72 -11.77 14.52
N GLY A 171 -6.12 -10.58 14.54
CA GLY A 171 -5.90 -9.79 15.74
C GLY A 171 -7.12 -9.04 16.27
N SER A 172 -8.35 -9.37 15.85
CA SER A 172 -9.61 -8.73 16.28
C SER A 172 -9.68 -7.21 16.04
N SER A 173 -8.93 -6.69 15.06
CA SER A 173 -8.85 -5.26 14.74
C SER A 173 -9.61 -4.93 13.46
N ALA A 174 -10.95 -4.99 13.52
CA ALA A 174 -11.83 -4.84 12.36
C ALA A 174 -11.61 -3.54 11.58
N SER A 175 -11.40 -2.41 12.25
CA SER A 175 -11.20 -1.11 11.58
C SER A 175 -9.88 -1.06 10.79
N ILE A 176 -8.78 -1.59 11.34
CA ILE A 176 -7.50 -1.67 10.65
C ILE A 176 -7.60 -2.65 9.47
N ALA A 177 -8.26 -3.79 9.68
CA ALA A 177 -8.51 -4.76 8.62
C ALA A 177 -9.28 -4.15 7.45
N GLN A 178 -10.40 -3.48 7.71
CA GLN A 178 -11.20 -2.81 6.69
C GLN A 178 -10.39 -1.75 5.92
N MET A 179 -9.60 -0.94 6.63
CA MET A 179 -8.80 0.10 6.00
C MET A 179 -7.64 -0.46 5.16
N ALA A 180 -6.97 -1.51 5.63
CA ALA A 180 -5.91 -2.17 4.88
C ALA A 180 -6.46 -2.93 3.67
N LEU A 181 -7.60 -3.61 3.80
CA LEU A 181 -8.28 -4.26 2.68
C LEU A 181 -8.81 -3.24 1.67
N ALA A 182 -9.27 -2.06 2.11
CA ALA A 182 -9.65 -0.98 1.22
C ALA A 182 -8.47 -0.45 0.40
N LEU A 183 -7.30 -0.33 1.02
CA LEU A 183 -6.06 0.04 0.34
C LEU A 183 -5.63 -1.06 -0.66
N ALA A 184 -5.73 -2.33 -0.27
CA ALA A 184 -5.47 -3.48 -1.13
C ALA A 184 -6.41 -3.49 -2.35
N ALA A 185 -7.71 -3.30 -2.14
CA ALA A 185 -8.71 -3.22 -3.19
C ALA A 185 -8.44 -2.04 -4.15
N SER A 186 -8.05 -0.89 -3.61
CA SER A 186 -7.68 0.28 -4.41
C SER A 186 -6.43 0.03 -5.26
N ALA A 187 -5.42 -0.65 -4.71
CA ALA A 187 -4.24 -1.09 -5.46
C ALA A 187 -4.59 -2.11 -6.55
N GLY A 188 -5.51 -3.04 -6.26
CA GLY A 188 -6.07 -3.98 -7.23
C GLY A 188 -6.79 -3.28 -8.39
N GLY A 189 -7.60 -2.25 -8.10
CA GLY A 189 -8.23 -1.41 -9.12
C GLY A 189 -7.22 -0.74 -10.04
N PHE A 190 -6.11 -0.23 -9.48
CA PHE A 190 -5.01 0.33 -10.28
C PHE A 190 -4.31 -0.73 -11.15
N LEU A 191 -4.10 -1.95 -10.62
CA LEU A 191 -3.54 -3.06 -11.39
C LEU A 191 -4.46 -3.45 -12.56
N LEU A 192 -5.77 -3.52 -12.34
CA LEU A 192 -6.75 -3.81 -13.39
C LEU A 192 -6.72 -2.77 -14.51
N TRP A 193 -6.57 -1.49 -14.17
CA TRP A 193 -6.40 -0.41 -15.16
C TRP A 193 -5.08 -0.47 -15.94
N ASN A 194 -4.07 -1.17 -15.42
CA ASN A 194 -2.78 -1.41 -16.08
C ASN A 194 -2.66 -2.83 -16.68
N TRP A 195 -3.72 -3.62 -16.59
CA TRP A 195 -3.81 -4.94 -17.19
C TRP A 195 -4.58 -4.88 -18.51
N PRO A 196 -4.17 -5.58 -19.58
CA PRO A 196 -2.92 -6.31 -19.78
C PRO A 196 -1.75 -5.43 -20.26
N VAL A 197 -2.00 -4.13 -20.49
CA VAL A 197 -1.00 -3.16 -20.96
C VAL A 197 -0.86 -2.05 -19.92
N GLU A 198 0.38 -1.81 -19.50
CA GLU A 198 0.72 -0.77 -18.53
C GLU A 198 0.49 0.61 -19.16
N ARG A 199 -0.53 1.32 -18.67
CA ARG A 199 -1.01 2.60 -19.22
C ARG A 199 -0.67 3.79 -18.33
N HIS A 200 -0.42 3.55 -17.04
CA HIS A 200 -0.31 4.55 -16.00
C HIS A 200 1.06 4.50 -15.32
N GLY A 201 1.63 5.66 -15.01
CA GLY A 201 2.86 5.72 -14.20
C GLY A 201 2.58 5.47 -12.72
N TRP A 202 3.59 4.99 -11.99
CA TRP A 202 3.52 4.84 -10.54
C TRP A 202 3.71 6.18 -9.80
N GLY A 203 4.68 6.98 -10.23
CA GLY A 203 4.93 8.34 -9.71
C GLY A 203 5.27 8.38 -8.20
N LEU A 204 5.29 9.59 -7.64
CA LEU A 204 5.40 9.79 -6.21
C LEU A 204 4.08 9.43 -5.51
N SER A 205 2.93 9.67 -6.15
CA SER A 205 1.61 9.33 -5.60
C SER A 205 1.47 7.83 -5.30
N GLY A 206 1.98 6.95 -6.16
CA GLY A 206 2.01 5.52 -5.90
C GLY A 206 2.91 5.16 -4.71
N ARG A 207 4.09 5.80 -4.60
CA ARG A 207 4.99 5.57 -3.45
C ARG A 207 4.39 6.07 -2.13
N VAL A 208 3.65 7.16 -2.17
CA VAL A 208 2.83 7.61 -1.03
C VAL A 208 1.83 6.53 -0.65
N ALA A 209 1.12 5.92 -1.60
CA ALA A 209 0.19 4.83 -1.31
C ALA A 209 0.88 3.62 -0.67
N THR A 210 2.07 3.20 -1.13
CA THR A 210 2.91 2.20 -0.43
C THR A 210 3.26 2.67 0.98
N GLY A 211 3.58 3.94 1.13
CA GLY A 211 3.82 4.58 2.42
C GLY A 211 2.64 4.46 3.39
N ILE A 212 1.40 4.63 2.92
CA ILE A 212 0.18 4.46 3.73
C ILE A 212 0.09 3.02 4.26
N ALA A 213 0.46 2.01 3.47
CA ALA A 213 0.50 0.62 3.95
C ALA A 213 1.52 0.43 5.10
N VAL A 214 2.67 1.12 5.04
CA VAL A 214 3.66 1.13 6.14
C VAL A 214 3.11 1.83 7.38
N LEU A 215 2.40 2.96 7.22
CA LEU A 215 1.74 3.65 8.34
C LEU A 215 0.66 2.77 8.99
N LEU A 216 -0.15 2.08 8.18
CA LEU A 216 -1.14 1.09 8.66
C LEU A 216 -0.47 -0.05 9.43
N ALA A 217 0.63 -0.59 8.91
CA ALA A 217 1.43 -1.61 9.60
C ALA A 217 1.96 -1.08 10.95
N GLY A 218 2.32 0.21 11.02
CA GLY A 218 2.71 0.85 12.27
C GLY A 218 1.56 1.01 13.27
N VAL A 219 0.37 1.38 12.81
CA VAL A 219 -0.81 1.41 13.68
C VAL A 219 -1.12 0.01 14.21
N LEU A 220 -1.09 -1.01 13.35
CA LEU A 220 -1.29 -2.40 13.77
C LEU A 220 -0.22 -2.82 14.79
N ALA A 221 1.06 -2.63 14.49
CA ALA A 221 2.16 -3.11 15.32
C ALA A 221 2.26 -2.44 16.70
N LEU A 222 1.81 -1.18 16.83
CA LEU A 222 1.99 -0.38 18.04
C LEU A 222 0.74 -0.26 18.91
N TYR A 223 -0.45 -0.43 18.31
CA TYR A 223 -1.72 -0.19 19.00
C TYR A 223 -2.61 -1.43 19.10
N THR A 224 -2.13 -2.60 18.66
CA THR A 224 -2.86 -3.85 18.80
C THR A 224 -2.01 -4.93 19.44
N GLN A 225 -2.67 -5.98 19.93
CA GLN A 225 -2.02 -7.17 20.49
C GLN A 225 -1.60 -8.17 19.39
N THR A 226 -1.66 -7.77 18.12
CA THR A 226 -1.29 -8.64 17.00
C THR A 226 0.22 -8.83 16.98
N GLN A 227 0.66 -10.05 16.68
CA GLN A 227 2.09 -10.40 16.68
C GLN A 227 2.80 -9.74 15.47
N ALA A 228 3.22 -8.49 15.67
CA ALA A 228 3.77 -7.61 14.63
C ALA A 228 4.97 -8.20 13.88
N ALA A 229 5.73 -9.10 14.52
CA ALA A 229 6.85 -9.82 13.92
C ALA A 229 6.45 -10.60 12.65
N VAL A 230 5.19 -11.03 12.55
CA VAL A 230 4.68 -11.75 11.39
C VAL A 230 4.63 -10.88 10.13
N LEU A 231 4.50 -9.54 10.27
CA LEU A 231 4.56 -8.62 9.15
C LEU A 231 5.94 -8.57 8.48
N LEU A 232 7.01 -8.98 9.18
CA LEU A 232 8.34 -9.13 8.59
C LEU A 232 8.34 -10.14 7.44
N LEU A 233 7.47 -11.15 7.50
CA LEU A 233 7.31 -12.15 6.45
C LEU A 233 6.72 -11.56 5.16
N ALA A 234 6.10 -10.37 5.21
CA ALA A 234 5.60 -9.67 4.03
C ALA A 234 6.66 -8.78 3.35
N LEU A 235 7.79 -8.47 4.02
CA LEU A 235 8.86 -7.64 3.47
C LEU A 235 9.46 -8.17 2.14
N PRO A 236 9.58 -9.50 1.90
CA PRO A 236 10.01 -10.02 0.62
C PRO A 236 9.17 -9.52 -0.57
N ALA A 237 7.91 -9.12 -0.37
CA ALA A 237 7.05 -8.56 -1.41
C ALA A 237 7.61 -7.24 -2.00
N LEU A 238 8.39 -6.49 -1.23
CA LEU A 238 9.06 -5.26 -1.70
C LEU A 238 10.09 -5.54 -2.81
N PHE A 239 10.54 -6.79 -2.95
CA PHE A 239 11.46 -7.21 -4.01
C PHE A 239 10.73 -7.68 -5.29
N ALA A 240 9.42 -7.48 -5.42
CA ALA A 240 8.66 -7.83 -6.62
C ALA A 240 9.27 -7.27 -7.92
N GLY A 241 9.86 -6.06 -7.87
CA GLY A 241 10.57 -5.46 -9.00
C GLY A 241 11.82 -6.25 -9.42
N HIS A 242 12.53 -6.85 -8.47
CA HIS A 242 13.67 -7.71 -8.74
C HIS A 242 13.23 -9.05 -9.36
N ILE A 243 12.17 -9.64 -8.82
CA ILE A 243 11.59 -10.90 -9.31
C ILE A 243 11.10 -10.77 -10.76
N ARG A 244 10.51 -9.63 -11.12
CA ARG A 244 10.05 -9.35 -12.49
C ARG A 244 11.16 -9.47 -13.55
N ARG A 245 12.43 -9.32 -13.18
CA ARG A 245 13.57 -9.48 -14.10
C ARG A 245 13.81 -10.94 -14.50
N PHE A 246 13.37 -11.88 -13.67
CA PHE A 246 13.51 -13.32 -13.92
C PHE A 246 12.28 -13.93 -14.59
N LEU A 247 11.16 -13.20 -14.66
CA LEU A 247 9.95 -13.68 -15.31
C LEU A 247 10.02 -13.45 -16.82
N PRO A 248 9.71 -14.48 -17.64
CA PRO A 248 9.65 -14.33 -19.09
C PRO A 248 8.67 -13.21 -19.47
N ARG A 249 9.13 -12.27 -20.30
CA ARG A 249 8.24 -11.32 -20.96
C ARG A 249 7.71 -12.02 -22.20
N GLY A 250 6.54 -12.62 -22.09
CA GLY A 250 5.90 -13.24 -23.25
C GLY A 250 5.58 -12.19 -24.31
N ASP A 251 5.78 -12.52 -25.57
CA ASP A 251 5.41 -11.68 -26.70
C ASP A 251 3.87 -11.61 -26.84
N GLY A 252 3.37 -10.46 -27.30
CA GLY A 252 1.94 -10.21 -27.48
C GLY A 252 1.17 -9.83 -26.21
N LEU A 253 -0.16 -9.66 -26.35
CA LEU A 253 -1.04 -9.22 -25.26
C LEU A 253 -1.19 -10.28 -24.16
N ILE A 254 -1.29 -11.55 -24.54
CA ILE A 254 -1.46 -12.67 -23.60
C ILE A 254 -0.19 -12.86 -22.77
N GLY A 255 0.99 -12.75 -23.38
CA GLY A 255 2.27 -12.83 -22.67
C GLY A 255 2.46 -11.72 -21.63
N ARG A 256 2.07 -10.48 -21.97
CA ARG A 256 2.08 -9.34 -21.04
C ARG A 256 1.07 -9.51 -19.91
N ALA A 257 -0.14 -9.98 -20.22
CA ALA A 257 -1.17 -10.30 -19.25
C ALA A 257 -0.69 -11.36 -18.24
N ALA A 258 -0.08 -12.44 -18.73
CA ALA A 258 0.44 -13.52 -17.90
C ALA A 258 1.64 -13.05 -17.03
N SER A 259 2.55 -12.26 -17.59
CA SER A 259 3.71 -11.72 -16.86
C SER A 259 3.29 -10.81 -15.69
N SER A 260 2.34 -9.90 -15.93
CA SER A 260 1.81 -9.02 -14.87
C SER A 260 1.04 -9.79 -13.78
N ALA A 261 0.26 -10.80 -14.16
CA ALA A 261 -0.40 -11.69 -13.22
C ALA A 261 0.64 -12.48 -12.39
N ALA A 262 1.67 -13.04 -13.03
CA ALA A 262 2.73 -13.78 -12.35
C ALA A 262 3.49 -12.92 -11.32
N VAL A 263 3.85 -11.69 -11.68
CA VAL A 263 4.48 -10.74 -10.73
C VAL A 263 3.56 -10.49 -9.53
N THR A 264 2.26 -10.30 -9.78
CA THR A 264 1.28 -10.03 -8.71
C THR A 264 1.14 -11.24 -7.79
N VAL A 265 0.98 -12.44 -8.35
CA VAL A 265 0.89 -13.69 -7.56
C VAL A 265 2.14 -13.87 -6.71
N VAL A 266 3.34 -13.75 -7.30
CA VAL A 266 4.59 -13.95 -6.56
C VAL A 266 4.79 -12.88 -5.48
N ALA A 267 4.38 -11.63 -5.73
CA ALA A 267 4.44 -10.57 -4.74
C ALA A 267 3.47 -10.81 -3.56
N VAL A 268 2.32 -11.45 -3.79
CA VAL A 268 1.30 -11.73 -2.78
C VAL A 268 1.65 -12.96 -1.93
N LEU A 269 2.46 -13.91 -2.43
CA LEU A 269 2.86 -15.11 -1.67
C LEU A 269 3.43 -14.80 -0.27
N PRO A 270 4.39 -13.87 -0.09
CA PRO A 270 4.88 -13.46 1.23
C PRO A 270 3.76 -12.97 2.18
N ALA A 271 2.77 -12.26 1.63
CA ALA A 271 1.63 -11.80 2.41
C ALA A 271 0.75 -12.96 2.90
N LEU A 272 0.51 -13.97 2.05
CA LEU A 272 -0.22 -15.17 2.44
C LEU A 272 0.53 -15.97 3.50
N VAL A 273 1.86 -16.05 3.40
CA VAL A 273 2.71 -16.68 4.43
C VAL A 273 2.60 -15.92 5.75
N ALA A 274 2.62 -14.58 5.73
CA ALA A 274 2.40 -13.77 6.93
C ALA A 274 1.01 -14.04 7.55
N ILE A 275 -0.05 -14.06 6.75
CA ILE A 275 -1.41 -14.34 7.25
C ILE A 275 -1.50 -15.75 7.84
N GLY A 276 -0.95 -16.75 7.15
CA GLY A 276 -0.93 -18.14 7.63
C GLY A 276 -0.13 -18.32 8.92
N ALA A 277 1.02 -17.64 9.05
CA ALA A 277 1.81 -17.64 10.27
C ALA A 277 1.07 -16.98 11.43
N ALA A 278 0.37 -15.87 11.20
CA ALA A 278 -0.46 -15.24 12.22
C ALA A 278 -1.59 -16.17 12.68
N TYR A 279 -2.24 -16.86 11.74
CA TYR A 279 -3.30 -17.82 12.04
C TYR A 279 -2.79 -19.01 12.88
N ALA A 280 -1.64 -19.57 12.49
CA ALA A 280 -1.02 -20.68 13.19
C ALA A 280 -0.57 -20.31 14.62
N LEU A 281 0.00 -19.12 14.82
CA LEU A 281 0.43 -18.64 16.13
C LEU A 281 -0.73 -18.31 17.07
N THR A 282 -1.89 -17.95 16.52
CA THR A 282 -3.11 -17.66 17.29
C THR A 282 -3.92 -18.94 17.58
N GLY A 283 -3.42 -20.11 17.19
CA GLY A 283 -4.03 -21.41 17.51
C GLY A 283 -5.26 -21.79 16.68
N GLY A 284 -5.59 -21.05 15.62
CA GLY A 284 -6.75 -21.31 14.78
C GLY A 284 -8.12 -21.08 15.44
N GLU A 285 -8.14 -20.76 16.73
CA GLU A 285 -9.31 -20.24 17.42
C GLU A 285 -9.46 -18.77 17.02
N ALA A 286 -10.17 -18.52 15.92
CA ALA A 286 -10.68 -17.19 15.64
C ALA A 286 -11.46 -16.74 16.88
N SER A 287 -11.02 -15.61 17.46
CA SER A 287 -11.69 -14.99 18.62
C SER A 287 -13.21 -15.01 18.41
N PRO A 288 -14.01 -15.43 19.39
CA PRO A 288 -15.45 -15.69 19.21
C PRO A 288 -16.32 -14.42 19.14
N TYR A 289 -15.81 -13.36 18.52
CA TYR A 289 -16.51 -12.09 18.31
C TYR A 289 -16.70 -11.78 16.83
#